data_AF-A0A0Q8EDW7-F1
#
_entry.id   AF-A0A0Q8EDW7-F1
#
_cell.length_a   1.000
_cell.length_b   1.000
_cell.length_c   1.000
_cell.angle_alpha   90.00
_cell.angle_beta   90.00
_cell.angle_gamma   90.00
#
_symmetry.space_group_name_H-M   'P 1'
#
loop_
_entity.id
_entity.type
_entity.pdbx_description
1 polymer ?
#
loop_
_entity_poly.entity_id
_entity_poly.type
_entity_poly.pdbx_seq_one_letter_code
_entity_poly.pdbx_strand_id
1 'polypeptide(L)'
;MKITACDLDKQTPAKTYTITPEGEPSVDLDLCGTHAAPIEDLIRKAKGAQVDAPEEEDEAAPVVPVRRARKTAQRKTTPAKTTPAKQTTAKKTTAKKTPAKGPKIMTLEEIEAQKRKQKEKG
;
A
#
# COMPACT_ATOMS: atom_id res chain seq x y z
N MET A 1 29.51 -0.54 4.95
CA MET A 1 28.10 -0.13 4.75
C MET A 1 27.27 -0.84 5.82
N LYS A 2 26.45 -0.09 6.58
CA LYS A 2 25.52 -0.67 7.57
C LYS A 2 24.17 -0.83 6.87
N ILE A 3 23.59 -2.03 6.94
CA ILE A 3 22.26 -2.32 6.37
C ILE A 3 21.29 -2.37 7.56
N THR A 4 20.28 -1.52 7.56
CA THR A 4 19.20 -1.51 8.56
C THR A 4 18.05 -2.37 8.06
N ALA A 5 17.41 -3.07 9.00
CA ALA A 5 16.24 -3.89 8.74
C ALA A 5 14.98 -3.14 9.17
N CYS A 6 13.88 -3.38 8.48
CA CYS A 6 12.62 -2.75 8.81
C CYS A 6 12.08 -3.27 10.16
N ASP A 7 11.54 -2.38 10.99
CA ASP A 7 10.98 -2.74 12.31
C ASP A 7 9.71 -3.60 12.21
N LEU A 8 8.99 -3.53 11.09
CA LEU A 8 7.72 -4.24 10.90
C LEU A 8 7.90 -5.66 10.37
N ASP A 9 8.77 -5.85 9.38
CA ASP A 9 8.91 -7.12 8.65
C ASP A 9 10.36 -7.61 8.49
N LYS A 10 11.33 -6.89 9.06
CA LYS A 10 12.77 -7.20 9.02
C LYS A 10 13.36 -7.25 7.61
N GLN A 11 12.66 -6.71 6.60
CA GLN A 11 13.21 -6.60 5.25
C GLN A 11 14.33 -5.55 5.20
N THR A 12 15.28 -5.77 4.30
CA THR A 12 16.42 -4.87 4.07
C THR A 12 16.47 -4.50 2.58
N PRO A 13 16.89 -3.28 2.19
CA PRO A 13 17.27 -2.15 3.06
C PRO A 13 16.04 -1.36 3.58
N ALA A 14 16.18 -0.79 4.78
CA ALA A 14 15.21 0.13 5.36
C ALA A 14 15.74 1.57 5.40
N LYS A 15 14.82 2.55 5.49
CA LYS A 15 15.10 3.97 5.72
C LYS A 15 14.57 4.37 7.09
N THR A 16 15.32 5.18 7.82
CA THR A 16 14.89 5.71 9.13
C THR A 16 13.99 6.93 8.95
N TYR A 17 12.85 6.92 9.64
CA TYR A 17 11.87 8.00 9.69
C TYR A 17 11.70 8.46 11.13
N THR A 18 11.78 9.76 11.36
CA THR A 18 11.43 10.37 12.65
C THR A 18 10.06 10.99 12.54
N ILE A 19 9.12 10.50 13.35
CA ILE A 19 7.75 11.02 13.42
C ILE A 19 7.64 11.85 14.70
N THR A 20 7.27 13.12 14.57
CA THR A 20 7.07 14.03 15.69
C THR A 20 5.60 14.44 15.75
N PRO A 21 4.76 13.73 16.52
CA PRO A 21 3.36 14.12 16.71
C PRO A 21 3.27 15.36 17.60
N GLU A 22 2.23 16.18 17.40
CA GLU A 22 2.02 17.36 18.24
C GLU A 22 1.64 16.93 19.67
N GLY A 23 2.44 17.37 20.65
CA GLY A 23 2.20 17.06 22.07
C GLY A 23 2.74 15.70 22.54
N GLU A 24 3.44 14.96 21.68
CA GLU A 24 4.01 13.64 21.99
C GLU A 24 5.51 13.59 21.67
N PRO A 25 6.28 12.69 22.29
CA PRO A 25 7.69 12.51 21.95
C PRO A 25 7.84 11.98 20.53
N SER A 26 8.93 12.38 19.88
CA SER A 26 9.29 11.85 18.57
C SER A 26 9.63 10.36 18.66
N VAL A 27 9.29 9.61 17.63
CA VAL A 27 9.60 8.18 17.49
C VAL A 27 10.36 7.95 16.19
N ASP A 28 11.47 7.22 16.27
CA ASP A 28 12.26 6.79 15.13
C ASP A 28 11.82 5.38 14.68
N LEU A 29 11.65 5.19 13.37
CA LEU A 29 11.20 3.94 12.76
C LEU A 29 12.01 3.61 11.50
N ASP A 30 12.54 2.40 11.41
CA ASP A 30 13.16 1.87 10.20
C ASP A 30 12.11 1.16 9.32
N LEU A 31 11.87 1.71 8.12
CA LEU A 31 10.83 1.23 7.21
C LEU A 31 11.42 0.80 5.85
N CYS A 32 11.08 -0.39 5.38
CA CYS A 32 11.37 -0.82 4.01
C CYS A 32 10.50 -0.05 3.00
N GLY A 33 10.84 -0.08 1.72
CA GLY A 33 10.14 0.69 0.68
C GLY A 33 8.62 0.45 0.64
N THR A 34 8.18 -0.78 0.90
CA THR A 34 6.74 -1.13 0.93
C THR A 34 6.01 -0.44 2.08
N HIS A 35 6.61 -0.40 3.28
CA HIS A 35 6.00 0.21 4.45
C HIS A 35 6.18 1.73 4.51
N ALA A 36 7.25 2.25 3.91
CA ALA A 36 7.50 3.68 3.78
C ALA A 36 6.60 4.34 2.73
N ALA A 37 6.16 3.61 1.69
CA ALA A 37 5.44 4.17 0.55
C ALA A 37 4.20 5.01 0.93
N PRO A 38 3.30 4.58 1.84
CA PRO A 38 2.15 5.38 2.22
C PRO A 38 2.53 6.72 2.88
N ILE A 39 3.62 6.73 3.65
CA ILE A 39 4.12 7.93 4.34
C ILE A 39 4.76 8.88 3.31
N GLU A 40 5.61 8.35 2.43
CA GLU A 40 6.23 9.13 1.35
C GLU A 40 5.17 9.77 0.43
N ASP A 41 4.07 9.06 0.15
CA ASP A 41 2.94 9.58 -0.63
C ASP A 41 2.19 10.72 0.09
N LEU A 42 1.95 10.58 1.41
CA LEU A 42 1.35 11.64 2.21
C LEU A 42 2.24 12.88 2.28
N ILE A 43 3.55 12.69 2.49
CA ILE A 43 4.53 13.79 2.48
C ILE A 43 4.54 14.46 1.11
N ARG A 44 4.56 13.68 0.01
CA ARG A 44 4.53 14.24 -1.34
C ARG A 44 3.25 15.03 -1.60
N LYS A 45 2.09 14.55 -1.11
CA LYS A 45 0.83 15.27 -1.23
C LYS A 45 0.82 16.57 -0.42
N ALA A 46 1.34 16.54 0.80
CA ALA A 46 1.45 17.72 1.66
C ALA A 46 2.43 18.76 1.07
N LYS A 47 3.61 18.31 0.61
CA LYS A 47 4.61 19.16 -0.06
C LYS A 47 4.13 19.68 -1.41
N GLY A 48 3.42 18.85 -2.18
CA GLY A 48 2.81 19.24 -3.46
C GLY A 48 1.71 20.29 -3.32
N ALA A 49 1.09 20.39 -2.14
CA ALA A 49 0.19 21.49 -1.78
C ALA A 49 0.93 22.75 -1.26
N GLN A 50 2.25 22.66 -1.03
CA GLN A 50 3.12 23.73 -0.53
C GLN A 50 4.06 24.32 -1.61
N VAL A 51 3.83 24.07 -2.90
CA VAL A 51 4.73 24.57 -3.96
C VAL A 51 4.40 26.01 -4.33
N ASP A 52 4.85 26.92 -3.46
CA ASP A 52 5.36 28.26 -3.79
C ASP A 52 6.61 28.51 -2.92
N ALA A 53 7.63 27.66 -3.09
CA ALA A 53 9.02 27.95 -2.76
C ALA A 53 9.92 26.79 -3.27
N PRO A 54 10.68 27.00 -4.37
CA PRO A 54 11.76 26.08 -4.72
C PRO A 54 13.01 26.44 -3.90
N GLU A 55 13.47 25.52 -3.05
CA GLU A 55 14.89 25.44 -2.73
C GLU A 55 15.44 24.18 -3.42
N GLU A 56 16.00 24.42 -4.60
CA GLU A 56 17.12 23.64 -5.13
C GLU A 56 18.37 24.07 -4.36
N GLU A 57 19.08 23.13 -3.74
CA GLU A 57 20.53 23.19 -3.73
C GLU A 57 21.08 21.90 -4.37
N ASP A 58 21.73 22.18 -5.49
CA ASP A 58 22.60 21.39 -6.32
C ASP A 58 23.84 20.91 -5.53
N GLU A 59 24.33 19.71 -5.88
CA GLU A 59 25.76 19.35 -6.02
C GLU A 59 25.97 17.84 -5.75
N ALA A 60 25.97 17.06 -6.83
CA ALA A 60 26.99 16.03 -7.09
C ALA A 60 26.67 15.26 -8.39
N ALA A 61 27.06 15.83 -9.54
CA ALA A 61 27.60 15.02 -10.63
C ALA A 61 29.10 14.77 -10.35
N PRO A 62 29.79 13.74 -10.89
CA PRO A 62 29.53 12.94 -12.09
C PRO A 62 29.39 11.44 -11.74
N VAL A 63 29.02 10.47 -12.59
CA VAL A 63 29.78 9.95 -13.73
C VAL A 63 28.86 9.02 -14.54
N VAL A 64 28.72 9.25 -15.84
CA VAL A 64 28.11 8.29 -16.77
C VAL A 64 29.23 7.61 -17.57
N PRO A 65 29.53 6.32 -17.35
CA PRO A 65 30.17 5.53 -18.38
C PRO A 65 29.11 4.80 -19.22
N VAL A 66 28.91 5.37 -20.41
CA VAL A 66 28.79 4.72 -21.72
C VAL A 66 28.50 3.22 -21.72
N ARG A 67 27.30 2.90 -22.23
CA ARG A 67 26.93 1.78 -23.11
C ARG A 67 27.93 0.62 -23.25
N ARG A 68 27.47 -0.60 -22.93
CA ARG A 68 27.72 -1.79 -23.77
C ARG A 68 26.55 -2.76 -23.69
N ALA A 69 25.79 -2.80 -24.78
CA ALA A 69 24.96 -3.94 -25.11
C ALA A 69 25.86 -5.18 -25.30
N ARG A 70 25.50 -6.30 -24.69
CA ARG A 70 25.94 -7.63 -25.15
C ARG A 70 24.74 -8.56 -25.24
N LYS A 71 24.35 -8.83 -26.48
CA LYS A 71 23.62 -10.03 -26.90
C LYS A 71 24.54 -11.25 -26.76
N THR A 72 24.02 -12.31 -26.17
CA THR A 72 24.30 -13.73 -26.46
C THR A 72 23.06 -14.50 -25.98
N ALA A 73 22.15 -15.02 -26.82
CA ALA A 73 22.26 -16.28 -27.58
C ALA A 73 22.79 -17.42 -26.68
N GLN A 74 22.15 -18.57 -26.44
CA GLN A 74 21.35 -19.43 -27.33
C GLN A 74 20.82 -20.66 -26.52
N ARG A 75 19.71 -21.26 -27.01
CA ARG A 75 19.37 -22.72 -27.00
C ARG A 75 18.98 -23.37 -25.64
N LYS A 76 18.09 -24.38 -25.54
CA LYS A 76 17.63 -25.44 -26.46
C LYS A 76 16.32 -26.09 -25.90
N THR A 77 15.27 -26.12 -26.70
CA THR A 77 14.37 -27.25 -27.08
C THR A 77 14.08 -28.45 -26.13
N THR A 78 12.78 -28.61 -25.76
CA THR A 78 11.85 -29.80 -25.83
C THR A 78 12.16 -31.12 -25.07
N PRO A 79 11.21 -32.09 -24.85
CA PRO A 79 9.74 -32.14 -25.04
C PRO A 79 8.88 -32.75 -23.89
N ALA A 80 7.55 -32.63 -24.06
CA ALA A 80 6.35 -33.27 -23.49
C ALA A 80 6.42 -34.48 -22.52
N LYS A 81 5.47 -34.50 -21.55
CA LYS A 81 4.69 -35.72 -21.23
C LYS A 81 3.26 -35.39 -20.74
N THR A 82 2.31 -35.93 -21.48
CA THR A 82 0.85 -35.98 -21.30
C THR A 82 0.40 -36.83 -20.10
N THR A 83 -0.75 -36.52 -19.47
CA THR A 83 -1.99 -37.34 -19.50
C THR A 83 -3.13 -36.72 -18.66
N PRO A 84 -4.41 -37.07 -18.92
CA PRO A 84 -5.59 -36.26 -18.58
C PRO A 84 -6.30 -36.75 -17.31
N ALA A 85 -6.91 -35.84 -16.56
CA ALA A 85 -7.81 -36.19 -15.47
C ALA A 85 -9.13 -35.39 -15.55
N LYS A 86 -10.11 -36.05 -16.18
CA LYS A 86 -11.48 -36.23 -15.69
C LYS A 86 -12.33 -34.97 -15.45
N GLN A 87 -13.17 -34.68 -16.44
CA GLN A 87 -14.50 -34.09 -16.23
C GLN A 87 -15.25 -34.86 -15.14
N THR A 88 -15.68 -34.16 -14.10
CA THR A 88 -16.88 -34.50 -13.35
C THR A 88 -17.74 -33.25 -13.22
N THR A 89 -18.87 -33.29 -13.90
CA THR A 89 -20.02 -32.42 -13.72
C THR A 89 -20.53 -32.56 -12.28
N ALA A 90 -20.34 -31.55 -11.44
CA ALA A 90 -21.04 -31.42 -10.17
C ALA A 90 -21.95 -30.19 -10.23
N LYS A 91 -23.22 -30.45 -9.94
CA LYS A 91 -24.38 -29.56 -10.07
C LYS A 91 -24.13 -28.17 -9.49
N LYS A 92 -24.38 -27.17 -10.34
CA LYS A 92 -24.61 -25.77 -9.99
C LYS A 92 -25.88 -25.67 -9.13
N THR A 93 -25.75 -25.78 -7.82
CA THR A 93 -26.78 -25.32 -6.88
C THR A 93 -26.51 -23.84 -6.63
N THR A 94 -27.21 -22.98 -7.37
CA THR A 94 -27.31 -21.56 -7.05
C THR A 94 -28.11 -21.40 -5.76
N ALA A 95 -27.44 -21.49 -4.62
CA ALA A 95 -27.98 -20.99 -3.37
C ALA A 95 -28.04 -19.46 -3.49
N LYS A 96 -29.27 -18.93 -3.53
CA LYS A 96 -29.58 -17.50 -3.61
C LYS A 96 -29.08 -16.85 -2.31
N LYS A 97 -27.85 -16.34 -2.33
CA LYS A 97 -27.25 -15.60 -1.21
C LYS A 97 -28.11 -14.35 -1.01
N THR A 98 -28.91 -14.34 0.04
CA THR A 98 -29.64 -13.14 0.47
C THR A 98 -28.61 -12.04 0.74
N PRO A 99 -28.80 -10.82 0.21
CA PRO A 99 -27.89 -9.73 0.53
C PRO A 99 -28.01 -9.46 2.03
N ALA A 100 -26.91 -9.67 2.75
CA ALA A 100 -26.78 -9.20 4.12
C ALA A 100 -27.00 -7.68 4.08
N LYS A 101 -28.04 -7.19 4.76
CA LYS A 101 -28.30 -5.76 4.89
C LYS A 101 -27.13 -5.17 5.66
N GLY A 102 -26.24 -4.46 4.94
CA GLY A 102 -25.20 -3.66 5.56
C GLY A 102 -25.79 -2.59 6.47
N PRO A 103 -24.97 -1.99 7.35
CA PRO A 103 -25.41 -0.91 8.23
C PRO A 103 -26.01 0.23 7.39
N LYS A 104 -27.19 0.70 7.80
CA LYS A 104 -27.84 1.87 7.17
C LYS A 104 -27.08 3.12 7.60
N ILE A 105 -26.43 3.75 6.64
CA ILE A 105 -25.87 5.08 6.81
C ILE A 105 -27.05 6.05 6.82
N MET A 106 -27.42 6.54 8.00
CA MET A 106 -28.46 7.56 8.19
C MET A 106 -27.81 8.95 8.28
N THR A 107 -28.55 9.97 7.87
CA THR A 107 -28.09 11.37 7.95
C THR A 107 -28.11 11.85 9.41
N LEU A 108 -27.30 12.88 9.71
CA LEU A 108 -27.22 13.46 11.06
C LEU A 108 -28.59 13.93 11.58
N GLU A 109 -29.43 14.45 10.70
CA GLU A 109 -30.79 14.91 11.01
C GLU A 109 -31.72 13.75 11.40
N GLU A 110 -31.58 12.61 10.72
CA GLU A 110 -32.36 11.40 11.00
C GLU A 110 -31.94 10.75 12.34
N ILE A 111 -30.66 10.86 12.71
CA ILE A 111 -30.13 10.42 13.99
C ILE A 111 -30.66 11.28 15.15
N GLU A 112 -30.73 12.61 14.96
CA GLU A 112 -31.26 13.50 16.00
C GLU A 112 -32.75 13.27 16.26
N ALA A 113 -33.55 13.06 15.20
CA ALA A 113 -34.96 12.75 15.31
C ALA A 113 -35.23 11.43 16.06
N GLN A 114 -34.40 10.40 15.85
CA GLN A 114 -34.52 9.13 16.59
C GLN A 114 -34.19 9.28 18.07
N LYS A 115 -33.17 10.08 18.41
CA LYS A 115 -32.82 10.34 19.82
C LYS A 115 -33.94 11.09 20.55
N ARG A 116 -34.57 12.09 19.91
CA ARG A 116 -35.73 12.79 20.49
C ARG A 116 -36.90 11.83 20.74
N LYS A 117 -37.21 10.97 19.78
CA LYS A 117 -38.27 9.95 19.92
C LYS A 117 -38.00 8.89 20.99
N GLN A 118 -36.73 8.57 21.26
CA GLN A 118 -36.37 7.67 22.38
C GLN A 118 -36.50 8.37 23.74
N LYS A 119 -36.17 9.66 23.81
CA LYS A 119 -36.27 10.45 25.04
C LYS A 119 -37.72 10.70 25.50
N GLU A 120 -38.67 10.71 24.57
CA GLU A 120 -40.10 10.91 24.87
C GLU A 120 -40.81 9.62 25.29
N LYS A 121 -40.15 8.46 25.15
CA LYS A 121 -40.70 7.13 25.47
C LYS A 121 -40.15 6.51 26.76
N GLY A 122 -39.24 7.19 27.45
CA GLY A 122 -38.72 6.81 28.76
C GLY A 122 -39.12 7.82 29.81
#